data_AF-A0A960CA63-F1
#
_entry.id   AF-A0A960CA63-F1
#
_cell.length_a   1.000
_cell.length_b   1.000
_cell.length_c   1.000
_cell.angle_alpha   90.00
_cell.angle_beta   90.00
_cell.angle_gamma   90.00
#
_symmetry.space_group_name_H-M   'P 1'
#
loop_
_entity.id
_entity.type
_entity.pdbx_description
1 polymer ?
#
loop_
_entity_poly.entity_id
_entity_poly.type
_entity_poly.pdbx_seq_one_letter_code
_entity_poly.pdbx_strand_id
1 'polypeptide(L)'
;MTISGHRLTIFERAARKIDWEAVEATRRSEAERRTAERIAQLRHIVFRNAANNRDIDDLENEADAARLLIRASSQADGFAVLGILRVAIEKRWKEVVRAGIRHFDEHPVAARIQELWNLTADRPTV
;
A
#
# COMPACT_ATOMS: atom_id res chain seq x y z
N MET A 1 23.29 9.08 60.71
CA MET A 1 22.46 9.46 59.56
C MET A 1 22.90 8.62 58.37
N THR A 2 22.36 7.42 58.23
CA THR A 2 22.77 6.46 57.19
C THR A 2 22.05 6.78 55.89
N ILE A 3 22.83 7.21 54.90
CA ILE A 3 22.35 7.44 53.53
C ILE A 3 22.07 6.05 52.92
N SER A 4 20.81 5.61 53.00
CA SER A 4 20.33 4.41 52.31
C SER A 4 20.36 4.66 50.80
N GLY A 5 21.49 4.34 50.18
CA GLY A 5 21.61 4.29 48.73
C GLY A 5 20.64 3.24 48.19
N HIS A 6 19.52 3.70 47.62
CA HIS A 6 18.59 2.85 46.88
C HIS A 6 19.36 2.22 45.70
N ARG A 7 19.79 0.97 45.87
CA ARG A 7 20.39 0.17 44.80
C ARG A 7 19.27 -0.15 43.81
N LEU A 8 19.22 0.62 42.72
CA LEU A 8 18.42 0.30 41.54
C LEU A 8 18.68 -1.15 41.13
N THR A 9 17.60 -1.90 40.97
CA THR A 9 17.61 -3.29 40.51
C THR A 9 18.21 -3.38 39.10
N ILE A 10 18.67 -4.57 38.71
CA ILE A 10 19.25 -4.79 37.36
C ILE A 10 18.26 -4.37 36.26
N PHE A 11 16.95 -4.60 36.48
CA PHE A 11 15.89 -4.17 35.57
C PHE A 11 15.77 -2.64 35.46
N GLU A 12 15.83 -1.90 36.58
CA GLU A 12 15.79 -0.43 36.56
C GLU A 12 17.03 0.18 35.91
N ARG A 13 18.20 -0.45 36.09
CA ARG A 13 19.44 -0.04 35.39
C ARG A 13 19.38 -0.35 33.89
N ALA A 14 18.84 -1.50 33.51
CA ALA A 14 18.67 -1.87 32.11
C ALA A 14 17.66 -0.94 31.42
N ALA A 15 16.50 -0.68 32.03
CA ALA A 15 15.48 0.23 31.50
C ALA A 15 15.98 1.67 31.30
N ARG A 16 16.87 2.15 32.19
CA ARG A 16 17.48 3.48 32.10
C ARG A 16 18.64 3.55 31.08
N LYS A 17 19.17 2.42 30.63
CA LYS A 17 20.25 2.31 29.62
C LYS A 17 19.71 2.01 28.22
N ILE A 18 18.42 1.71 28.09
CA ILE A 18 17.75 1.55 26.80
C ILE A 18 17.49 2.94 26.24
N ASP A 19 18.10 3.21 25.09
CA ASP A 19 17.74 4.34 24.24
C ASP A 19 16.39 4.02 23.58
N TRP A 20 15.32 4.47 24.23
CA TRP A 20 13.96 4.29 23.74
C TRP A 20 13.74 4.96 22.38
N GLU A 21 14.48 6.02 22.06
CA GLU A 21 14.40 6.68 20.76
C GLU A 21 14.98 5.77 19.66
N ALA A 22 16.13 5.14 19.90
CA ALA A 22 16.72 4.15 18.99
C ALA A 22 15.84 2.90 18.81
N VAL A 23 15.19 2.44 19.89
CA VAL A 23 14.24 1.30 19.83
C VAL A 23 13.02 1.67 19.00
N GLU A 24 12.44 2.86 19.21
CA GLU A 24 11.28 3.33 18.44
C GLU A 24 11.64 3.60 16.97
N ALA A 25 12.84 4.12 16.69
CA ALA A 25 13.34 4.29 15.33
C ALA A 25 13.49 2.94 14.61
N THR A 26 14.02 1.92 15.30
CA THR A 26 14.13 0.56 14.78
C THR A 26 12.76 -0.04 14.50
N ARG A 27 11.81 0.09 15.44
CA ARG A 27 10.43 -0.37 15.27
C ARG A 27 9.74 0.29 14.08
N ARG A 28 9.93 1.59 13.90
CA ARG A 28 9.37 2.35 12.77
C ARG A 28 9.96 1.86 11.44
N SER A 29 11.28 1.68 11.37
CA SER A 29 11.94 1.14 10.17
C SER A 29 11.45 -0.26 9.82
N GLU A 30 11.29 -1.15 10.82
CA GLU A 30 10.73 -2.48 10.59
C GLU A 30 9.28 -2.42 10.11
N ALA A 31 8.47 -1.54 10.68
CA ALA A 31 7.08 -1.34 10.26
C ALA A 31 7.02 -0.85 8.80
N GLU A 32 7.85 0.14 8.44
CA GLU A 32 7.94 0.66 7.07
C GLU A 32 8.34 -0.44 6.07
N ARG A 33 9.31 -1.29 6.45
CA ARG A 33 9.77 -2.43 5.63
C ARG A 33 8.66 -3.44 5.42
N ARG A 34 7.97 -3.86 6.48
CA ARG A 34 6.83 -4.80 6.39
C ARG A 34 5.72 -4.25 5.50
N THR A 35 5.42 -2.96 5.59
CA THR A 35 4.44 -2.33 4.69
C THR A 35 4.91 -2.35 3.24
N ALA A 36 6.19 -2.06 2.96
CA ALA A 36 6.74 -2.11 1.61
C ALA A 36 6.70 -3.54 1.03
N GLU A 37 7.08 -4.54 1.82
CA GLU A 37 6.97 -5.96 1.48
C GLU A 37 5.51 -6.36 1.18
N ARG A 38 4.55 -5.91 1.99
CA ARG A 38 3.13 -6.17 1.78
C ARG A 38 2.60 -5.53 0.50
N ILE A 39 2.99 -4.28 0.21
CA ILE A 39 2.66 -3.59 -1.03
C ILE A 39 3.20 -4.37 -2.23
N ALA A 40 4.47 -4.79 -2.19
CA ALA A 40 5.09 -5.56 -3.27
C ALA A 40 4.36 -6.89 -3.52
N GLN A 41 4.02 -7.61 -2.44
CA GLN A 41 3.25 -8.85 -2.52
C GLN A 41 1.86 -8.64 -3.14
N LEU A 42 1.12 -7.62 -2.67
CA LEU A 42 -0.20 -7.30 -3.20
C LEU A 42 -0.14 -6.94 -4.68
N ARG A 43 0.82 -6.11 -5.09
CA ARG A 43 1.02 -5.74 -6.50
C ARG A 43 1.31 -6.97 -7.36
N HIS A 44 2.17 -7.86 -6.89
CA HIS A 44 2.47 -9.10 -7.60
C HIS A 44 1.23 -9.99 -7.74
N ILE A 45 0.45 -10.18 -6.68
CA ILE A 45 -0.74 -11.05 -6.69
C ILE A 45 -1.85 -10.46 -7.57
N VAL A 46 -2.13 -9.17 -7.43
CA VAL A 46 -3.26 -8.50 -8.10
C VAL A 46 -2.97 -8.27 -9.58
N PHE A 47 -1.75 -7.84 -9.92
CA PHE A 47 -1.43 -7.40 -11.28
C PHE A 47 -0.59 -8.40 -12.08
N ARG A 48 -0.45 -9.65 -11.62
CA ARG A 48 0.30 -10.70 -12.33
C ARG A 48 -0.16 -10.87 -13.78
N ASN A 49 -1.47 -10.82 -14.00
CA ASN A 49 -2.11 -11.01 -15.31
C ASN A 49 -2.72 -9.71 -15.84
N ALA A 50 -2.33 -8.55 -15.28
CA ALA A 50 -2.81 -7.28 -15.79
C ALA A 50 -2.38 -7.13 -17.25
N ALA A 51 -3.31 -6.70 -18.10
CA ALA A 51 -2.98 -6.41 -19.48
C ALA A 51 -1.94 -5.29 -19.53
N ASN A 52 -1.03 -5.42 -20.48
CA ASN A 52 -0.08 -4.37 -20.82
C ASN A 52 -0.25 -4.04 -22.29
N ASN A 53 -0.74 -2.84 -22.59
CA ASN A 53 -0.90 -2.35 -23.94
C ASN A 53 -0.68 -0.83 -23.98
N ARG A 54 -0.48 -0.33 -25.20
CA ARG A 54 -0.15 1.08 -25.43
C ARG A 54 -1.19 2.05 -24.85
N ASP A 55 -2.48 1.74 -24.96
CA ASP A 55 -3.55 2.61 -24.45
C ASP A 55 -3.48 2.75 -22.92
N ILE A 56 -2.99 1.73 -22.20
CA ILE A 56 -2.81 1.74 -20.75
C ILE A 56 -1.49 2.43 -20.38
N ASP A 57 -0.42 2.16 -21.11
CA ASP A 57 0.90 2.74 -20.86
C ASP A 57 0.93 4.27 -21.10
N ASP A 58 0.17 4.75 -22.08
CA ASP A 58 0.07 6.16 -22.46
C ASP A 58 -0.93 6.96 -21.59
N LEU A 59 -1.44 6.38 -20.48
CA LEU A 59 -2.36 7.07 -19.57
C LEU A 59 -1.65 8.17 -18.76
N GLU A 60 -1.95 9.42 -19.10
CA GLU A 60 -1.38 10.59 -18.41
C GLU A 60 -2.33 11.27 -17.41
N ASN A 61 -3.64 11.05 -17.54
CA ASN A 61 -4.65 11.70 -16.71
C ASN A 61 -5.82 10.77 -16.32
N GLU A 62 -6.50 11.15 -15.23
CA GLU A 62 -7.58 10.36 -14.64
C GLU A 62 -8.83 10.27 -15.54
N ALA A 63 -9.12 11.30 -16.34
CA ALA A 63 -10.30 11.31 -17.20
C ALA A 63 -10.20 10.29 -18.34
N ASP A 64 -9.02 10.19 -18.97
CA ASP A 64 -8.78 9.19 -20.01
C ASP A 64 -8.73 7.78 -19.44
N ALA A 65 -8.15 7.60 -18.25
CA ALA A 65 -8.20 6.34 -17.53
C ALA A 65 -9.63 5.91 -17.19
N ALA A 66 -10.50 6.84 -16.77
CA ALA A 66 -11.91 6.56 -16.51
C ALA A 66 -12.67 6.16 -17.79
N ARG A 67 -12.41 6.82 -18.92
CA ARG A 67 -13.00 6.44 -20.23
C ARG A 67 -12.55 5.04 -20.64
N LEU A 68 -11.27 4.75 -20.51
CA LEU A 68 -10.71 3.44 -20.85
C LEU A 68 -11.27 2.35 -19.93
N LEU A 69 -11.46 2.65 -18.63
CA LEU A 69 -12.06 1.74 -17.66
C LEU A 69 -13.50 1.39 -18.03
N ILE A 70 -14.31 2.36 -18.45
CA ILE A 70 -15.69 2.12 -18.91
C ILE A 70 -15.67 1.19 -20.13
N ARG A 71 -14.79 1.43 -21.10
CA ARG A 71 -14.65 0.58 -22.29
C ARG A 71 -14.25 -0.84 -21.92
N ALA A 72 -13.20 -1.02 -21.11
CA ALA A 72 -12.74 -2.34 -20.66
C ALA A 72 -13.84 -3.09 -19.87
N SER A 73 -14.53 -2.39 -18.98
CA SER A 73 -15.65 -2.94 -18.22
C SER A 73 -16.80 -3.42 -19.11
N SER A 74 -17.15 -2.64 -20.15
CA SER A 74 -18.20 -3.00 -21.10
C SER A 74 -17.89 -4.24 -21.94
N GLN A 75 -16.60 -4.56 -22.08
CA GLN A 75 -16.11 -5.75 -22.79
C GLN A 75 -15.87 -6.94 -21.86
N ALA A 76 -16.14 -6.80 -20.56
CA ALA A 76 -15.80 -7.77 -19.52
C ALA A 76 -14.30 -8.16 -19.52
N ASP A 77 -13.43 -7.24 -19.95
CA ASP A 77 -11.98 -7.47 -19.98
C ASP A 77 -11.36 -7.14 -18.61
N GLY A 78 -11.43 -8.11 -17.71
CA GLY A 78 -10.87 -7.99 -16.36
C GLY A 78 -9.36 -7.75 -16.35
N PHE A 79 -8.60 -8.21 -17.36
CA PHE A 79 -7.17 -7.99 -17.41
C PHE A 79 -6.84 -6.54 -17.81
N ALA A 80 -7.58 -5.96 -18.76
CA ALA A 80 -7.49 -4.54 -19.07
C ALA A 80 -7.88 -3.66 -17.87
N VAL A 81 -8.97 -4.01 -17.15
CA VAL A 81 -9.35 -3.30 -15.91
C VAL A 81 -8.21 -3.33 -14.88
N LEU A 82 -7.56 -4.49 -14.67
CA LEU A 82 -6.41 -4.60 -13.77
C LEU A 82 -5.20 -3.76 -14.24
N GLY A 83 -4.93 -3.68 -15.54
CA GLY A 83 -3.88 -2.84 -16.11
C GLY A 83 -4.12 -1.36 -15.84
N ILE A 84 -5.34 -0.88 -16.07
CA ILE A 84 -5.75 0.51 -15.78
C ILE A 84 -5.63 0.80 -14.28
N LEU A 85 -6.06 -0.13 -13.43
CA LEU A 85 -5.97 0.03 -11.98
C LEU A 85 -4.53 0.08 -11.46
N ARG A 86 -3.60 -0.62 -12.10
CA ARG A 86 -2.18 -0.53 -11.76
C ARG A 86 -1.67 0.91 -11.90
N VAL A 87 -1.94 1.54 -13.06
CA VAL A 87 -1.55 2.93 -13.32
C VAL A 87 -2.28 3.88 -12.39
N ALA A 88 -3.59 3.67 -12.18
CA ALA A 88 -4.40 4.52 -11.31
C ALA A 88 -3.89 4.52 -9.85
N ILE A 89 -3.44 3.38 -9.33
CA ILE A 89 -2.85 3.31 -7.99
C ILE A 89 -1.52 4.07 -7.95
N GLU A 90 -0.65 3.90 -8.96
CA GLU A 90 0.62 4.63 -9.05
C GLU A 90 0.42 6.15 -9.11
N LYS A 91 -0.55 6.60 -9.90
CA LYS A 91 -0.88 8.02 -10.11
C LYS A 91 -1.86 8.60 -9.08
N ARG A 92 -2.31 7.79 -8.12
CA ARG A 92 -3.27 8.18 -7.05
C ARG A 92 -4.63 8.68 -7.57
N TRP A 93 -5.12 8.09 -8.66
CA TRP A 93 -6.42 8.38 -9.26
C TRP A 93 -7.54 7.66 -8.50
N LYS A 94 -8.04 8.32 -7.47
CA LYS A 94 -8.98 7.76 -6.50
C LYS A 94 -10.29 7.30 -7.14
N GLU A 95 -10.84 8.07 -8.08
CA GLU A 95 -12.16 7.75 -8.64
C GLU A 95 -12.08 6.55 -9.59
N VAL A 96 -10.99 6.44 -10.35
CA VAL A 96 -10.71 5.27 -11.20
C VAL A 96 -10.51 4.01 -10.34
N VAL A 97 -9.77 4.11 -9.24
CA VAL A 97 -9.59 2.98 -8.31
C VAL A 97 -10.93 2.54 -7.71
N ARG A 98 -11.75 3.49 -7.23
CA ARG A 98 -13.07 3.18 -6.67
C ARG A 98 -14.01 2.55 -7.69
N ALA A 99 -13.97 3.00 -8.94
CA ALA A 99 -14.76 2.42 -10.02
C ALA A 99 -14.31 0.99 -10.36
N GLY A 100 -13.00 0.73 -10.46
CA GLY A 100 -12.51 -0.62 -10.75
C GLY A 100 -12.67 -1.61 -9.60
N ILE A 101 -12.66 -1.16 -8.33
CA ILE A 101 -13.04 -2.02 -7.20
C ILE A 101 -14.49 -2.50 -7.36
N ARG A 102 -15.41 -1.59 -7.71
CA ARG A 102 -16.83 -1.93 -7.96
C ARG A 102 -17.01 -2.89 -9.13
N HIS A 103 -16.15 -2.83 -10.15
CA HIS A 103 -16.18 -3.80 -11.25
C HIS A 103 -15.93 -5.24 -10.75
N PHE A 104 -15.14 -5.41 -9.69
CA PHE A 104 -14.77 -6.70 -9.13
C PHE A 104 -15.49 -7.02 -7.81
N ASP A 105 -16.62 -6.39 -7.47
CA ASP A 105 -17.18 -6.39 -6.11
C ASP A 105 -17.38 -7.82 -5.52
N GLU A 106 -17.74 -8.79 -6.35
CA GLU A 106 -17.92 -10.20 -5.95
C GLU A 106 -16.62 -11.03 -6.00
N HIS A 107 -15.56 -10.50 -6.60
CA HIS A 107 -14.28 -11.19 -6.78
C HIS A 107 -13.29 -10.84 -5.65
N PRO A 108 -12.56 -11.82 -5.08
CA PRO A 108 -11.63 -11.59 -3.95
C PRO A 108 -10.49 -10.60 -4.26
N VAL A 109 -10.29 -10.26 -5.54
CA VAL A 109 -9.32 -9.23 -5.95
C VAL A 109 -9.73 -7.83 -5.49
N ALA A 110 -11.03 -7.52 -5.37
CA ALA A 110 -11.52 -6.22 -4.92
C ALA A 110 -10.96 -5.85 -3.54
N ALA A 111 -11.03 -6.79 -2.59
CA ALA A 111 -10.48 -6.61 -1.24
C ALA A 111 -8.96 -6.35 -1.26
N ARG A 112 -8.22 -7.03 -2.14
CA ARG A 112 -6.77 -6.86 -2.29
C ARG A 112 -6.41 -5.52 -2.94
N ILE A 113 -7.20 -5.06 -3.90
CA ILE A 113 -7.05 -3.73 -4.51
C ILE A 113 -7.34 -2.64 -3.46
N GLN A 114 -8.39 -2.81 -2.65
CA GLN A 114 -8.72 -1.89 -1.57
C GLN A 114 -7.60 -1.84 -0.51
N GLU A 115 -7.06 -2.99 -0.11
CA GLU A 115 -5.93 -3.05 0.82
C GLU A 115 -4.70 -2.33 0.23
N LEU A 116 -4.38 -2.60 -1.04
CA LEU A 116 -3.26 -1.95 -1.72
C LEU A 116 -3.46 -0.43 -1.82
N TRP A 117 -4.68 0.02 -2.12
CA TRP A 117 -5.00 1.44 -2.12
C TRP A 117 -4.77 2.07 -0.74
N ASN A 118 -5.28 1.47 0.33
CA ASN A 118 -5.12 1.99 1.69
C ASN A 118 -3.65 2.09 2.12
N LEU A 119 -2.83 1.12 1.73
CA LEU A 119 -1.39 1.12 2.04
C LEU A 119 -0.58 2.15 1.24
N THR A 120 -1.16 2.68 0.15
CA THR A 120 -0.44 3.56 -0.78
C THR A 120 -0.98 4.99 -0.78
N ALA A 121 -2.30 5.20 -0.66
CA ALA A 121 -2.96 6.50 -0.79
C ALA A 121 -2.34 7.63 0.05
N ASP A 122 -1.92 7.32 1.29
CA ASP A 122 -1.39 8.31 2.24
C ASP A 122 0.15 8.41 2.27
N ARG A 123 0.86 7.64 1.43
CA ARG A 123 2.33 7.68 1.38
C ARG A 123 2.82 8.74 0.38
N PRO A 124 3.81 9.57 0.77
CA PRO A 124 4.48 10.46 -0.17
C PRO A 124 5.12 9.64 -1.30
N THR A 125 5.04 10.14 -2.53
CA THR A 125 5.81 9.60 -3.66
C THR A 125 7.28 9.71 -3.34
N VAL A 126 7.95 8.57 -3.18
CA VAL A 126 9.40 8.44 -3.04
C VAL A 126 10.05 8.54 -4.41
#